data_AF-A0A9Q6EN59-F1
#
_entry.id   AF-A0A9Q6EN59-F1
#
_cell.length_a   1.000
_cell.length_b   1.000
_cell.length_c   1.000
_cell.angle_alpha   90.00
_cell.angle_beta   90.00
_cell.angle_gamma   90.00
#
_symmetry.space_group_name_H-M   'P 1'
#
loop_
_entity.id
_entity.type
_entity.pdbx_description
1 polymer ?
#
loop_
_entity_poly.entity_id
_entity_poly.type
_entity_poly.pdbx_seq_one_letter_code
_entity_poly.pdbx_strand_id
1 'polypeptide(L)' 'MNQLITQAQASRLWAIAYKELGLKEKEVRLVFGEFGVTSTTDIPLNQYNQVLQRLKEYADVEF' A
#
# COMPACT_ATOMS: atom_id res chain seq x y z
N MET A 1 -7.29 20.68 -0.17
CA MET A 1 -5.97 20.18 -0.58
C MET A 1 -5.84 18.74 -0.08
N ASN A 2 -5.72 17.75 -0.95
CA ASN A 2 -5.40 16.39 -0.50
C ASN A 2 -3.91 16.33 -0.18
N GLN A 3 -3.57 16.19 1.10
CA GLN A 3 -2.19 15.91 1.49
C GLN A 3 -1.87 14.47 1.10
N LEU A 4 -0.72 14.28 0.46
CA LEU A 4 -0.18 12.97 0.12
C LEU A 4 0.61 12.41 1.31
N ILE A 5 0.82 11.09 1.31
CA ILE A 5 1.67 10.47 2.31
C ILE A 5 3.12 10.94 2.13
N THR A 6 3.84 11.02 3.25
CA THR A 6 5.27 11.35 3.22
C THR A 6 6.09 10.18 2.68
N GLN A 7 7.33 10.45 2.25
CA GLN A 7 8.27 9.40 1.85
C GLN A 7 8.50 8.36 2.97
N ALA A 8 8.51 8.79 4.24
CA ALA A 8 8.65 7.89 5.38
C ALA A 8 7.46 6.93 5.50
N GLN A 9 6.23 7.43 5.28
CA GLN A 9 5.02 6.61 5.27
C GLN A 9 5.02 5.64 4.08
N ALA A 10 5.44 6.09 2.89
CA ALA A 10 5.58 5.24 1.72
C ALA A 10 6.58 4.09 1.96
N SER A 11 7.76 4.40 2.53
CA SER A 11 8.76 3.40 2.90
C SER A 11 8.23 2.41 3.93
N ARG A 12 7.44 2.89 4.91
CA ARG A 12 6.82 2.01 5.91
C ARG A 12 5.79 1.06 5.30
N LEU A 13 4.97 1.55 4.36
CA LEU A 13 4.01 0.75 3.60
C LEU A 13 4.70 -0.41 2.89
N TRP A 14 5.81 -0.11 2.19
CA TRP A 14 6.62 -1.15 1.53
C TRP A 14 7.26 -2.11 2.52
N ALA A 15 7.80 -1.61 3.64
CA ALA A 15 8.39 -2.47 4.65
C ALA A 15 7.39 -3.48 5.21
N ILE A 16 6.16 -3.04 5.51
CA ILE A 16 5.07 -3.92 5.97
C ILE A 16 4.73 -4.93 4.87
N ALA A 17 4.48 -4.46 3.65
CA ALA A 17 4.06 -5.32 2.54
C ALA A 17 5.09 -6.44 2.25
N TYR A 18 6.38 -6.11 2.19
CA TYR A 18 7.43 -7.09 1.88
C TYR A 18 7.85 -7.94 3.08
N LYS A 19 8.07 -7.33 4.25
CA LYS A 19 8.69 -8.02 5.39
C LYS A 19 7.68 -8.70 6.29
N GLU A 20 6.51 -8.09 6.48
CA GLU A 20 5.49 -8.60 7.40
C GLU A 20 4.46 -9.44 6.66
N LEU A 21 4.04 -9.00 5.46
CA LEU A 21 2.99 -9.67 4.68
C LEU A 21 3.53 -10.62 3.60
N GLY A 22 4.84 -10.59 3.32
CA GLY A 22 5.45 -11.46 2.31
C GLY A 22 5.01 -11.19 0.87
N LEU A 23 4.34 -10.07 0.60
CA LEU A 23 3.84 -9.71 -0.72
C LEU A 23 4.99 -9.33 -1.66
N LYS A 24 4.87 -9.70 -2.93
CA LYS A 24 5.80 -9.32 -3.99
C LYS A 24 5.42 -7.97 -4.58
N GLU A 25 6.37 -7.32 -5.26
CA GLU A 25 6.17 -6.00 -5.86
C GLU A 25 4.90 -5.92 -6.72
N LYS A 26 4.67 -6.95 -7.54
CA LYS A 26 3.48 -7.04 -8.41
C LYS A 26 2.16 -7.01 -7.62
N GLU A 27 2.12 -7.62 -6.44
CA GLU A 27 0.93 -7.75 -5.60
C GLU A 27 0.64 -6.42 -4.90
N VAL A 28 1.69 -5.77 -4.39
CA VAL A 28 1.59 -4.43 -3.81
C VAL A 28 1.13 -3.42 -4.86
N ARG A 29 1.68 -3.49 -6.08
CA ARG A 29 1.26 -2.63 -7.20
C ARG A 29 -0.19 -2.90 -7.65
N LEU A 30 -0.64 -4.15 -7.61
CA LEU A 30 -2.04 -4.49 -7.89
C LEU A 30 -2.97 -3.80 -6.88
N VAL A 31 -2.67 -3.93 -5.59
CA VAL A 31 -3.45 -3.25 -4.54
C VAL A 31 -3.43 -1.74 -4.74
N PHE A 32 -2.27 -1.14 -5.01
CA PHE A 32 -2.17 0.31 -5.29
C PHE A 32 -3.00 0.73 -6.51
N GLY A 33 -3.04 -0.11 -7.55
CA GLY A 33 -3.90 0.09 -8.72
C GLY A 33 -5.40 0.16 -8.39
N GLU A 34 -5.88 -0.58 -7.38
CA GLU A 34 -7.28 -0.50 -6.91
C GLU A 34 -7.64 0.90 -6.37
N PHE A 35 -6.65 1.64 -5.86
CA PHE A 35 -6.81 3.02 -5.37
C PHE A 35 -6.52 4.07 -6.45
N GLY A 36 -6.25 3.65 -7.69
CA GLY A 36 -5.94 4.54 -8.80
C GLY A 36 -4.57 5.23 -8.68
N VAL A 37 -3.66 4.70 -7.87
CA VAL A 37 -2.32 5.28 -7.67
C VAL A 37 -1.25 4.47 -8.38
N THR A 38 -0.40 5.17 -9.13
CA THR A 38 0.74 4.57 -9.85
C THR A 38 2.03 4.63 -9.04
N SER A 39 2.14 5.59 -8.12
CA SER A 39 3.24 5.69 -7.16
C SER A 39 2.72 5.64 -5.73
N THR A 40 3.49 5.00 -4.86
CA THR A 40 3.24 4.96 -3.40
C THR A 40 3.17 6.36 -2.80
N THR A 41 3.95 7.31 -3.31
CA THR A 41 3.94 8.70 -2.85
C THR A 41 2.69 9.47 -3.27
N ASP A 42 1.92 8.95 -4.22
CA ASP A 42 0.69 9.57 -4.70
C ASP A 42 -0.53 9.15 -3.88
N ILE A 43 -0.34 8.27 -2.88
CA ILE A 43 -1.39 7.86 -1.96
C ILE A 43 -1.83 9.09 -1.14
N PRO A 44 -3.10 9.47 -1.20
CA PRO A 44 -3.67 10.47 -0.29
C PRO A 44 -3.55 10.01 1.16
N LEU A 45 -3.20 10.91 2.07
CA LEU A 45 -3.01 10.60 3.49
C LEU A 45 -4.26 9.98 4.12
N ASN A 46 -5.45 10.40 3.70
CA ASN A 46 -6.73 9.84 4.16
C ASN A 46 -6.98 8.39 3.67
N GLN A 47 -6.27 7.94 2.63
CA GLN A 47 -6.36 6.58 2.11
C GLN A 47 -5.25 5.66 2.67
N TYR A 48 -4.24 6.20 3.35
CA TYR A 48 -3.12 5.41 3.88
C TYR A 48 -3.58 4.18 4.68
N ASN A 49 -4.53 4.36 5.61
CA ASN A 49 -5.05 3.26 6.42
C ASN A 49 -5.86 2.25 5.60
N GLN A 50 -6.57 2.71 4.57
CA GLN A 50 -7.37 1.84 3.69
C GLN A 50 -6.46 0.98 2.80
N VAL A 51 -5.40 1.57 2.24
CA VAL A 51 -4.38 0.84 1.47
C VAL A 51 -3.70 -0.20 2.35
N LEU A 52 -3.34 0.16 3.59
CA LEU A 52 -2.73 -0.77 4.52
C LEU A 52 -3.66 -1.94 4.88
N GLN A 53 -4.93 -1.65 5.15
CA GLN A 53 -5.95 -2.68 5.40
C GLN A 53 -6.05 -3.63 4.20
N ARG A 54 -6.14 -3.07 2.98
CA ARG A 54 -6.28 -3.85 1.76
C ARG A 54 -5.08 -4.74 1.47
N LEU A 55 -3.86 -4.28 1.74
CA LEU A 55 -2.66 -5.11 1.65
C LEU A 55 -2.72 -6.31 2.60
N LYS A 56 -3.20 -6.11 3.84
CA LYS A 56 -3.36 -7.20 4.82
C LYS A 56 -4.40 -8.20 4.35
N GLU A 57 -5.55 -7.73 3.88
CA GLU A 57 -6.59 -8.59 3.32
C GLU A 57 -6.06 -9.38 2.13
N TYR A 58 -5.34 -8.75 1.21
CA TYR A 58 -4.74 -9.44 0.06
C TYR A 58 -3.77 -10.54 0.50
N ALA A 59 -2.97 -10.30 1.54
CA ALA A 59 -2.03 -11.28 2.08
C ALA A 59 -2.70 -12.44 2.83
N ASP A 60 -3.88 -12.19 3.42
CA ASP A 60 -4.68 -13.18 4.17
C ASP A 60 -5.54 -14.06 3.25
N VAL A 61 -5.80 -13.61 2.01
CA VAL A 61 -6.38 -14.49 0.98
C VAL A 61 -5.33 -15.53 0.59
N GLU A 62 -5.33 -16.66 1.30
CA GLU A 62 -4.64 -17.89 0.87
C GLU A 62 -5.14 -18.25 -0.55
N PHE A 63 -4.24 -18.19 -1.53
CA PHE A 63 -4.44 -18.72 -2.88
C PHE A 63 -3.91 -20.15 -2.97
#